data_AF-A0AAV2PZX6-F1
#
_entry.id   AF-A0AAV2PZX6-F1
#
_cell.length_a   1.000
_cell.length_b   1.000
_cell.length_c   1.000
_cell.angle_alpha   90.00
_cell.angle_beta   90.00
_cell.angle_gamma   90.00
#
_symmetry.space_group_name_H-M   'P 1'
#
loop_
_entity.id
_entity.type
_entity.pdbx_description
1 polymer ?
#
loop_
_entity_poly.entity_id
_entity_poly.type
_entity_poly.pdbx_seq_one_letter_code
_entity_poly.pdbx_strand_id
1 'polypeptide(L)'
;LPGIRNYWEHGPLLGGSKVFCAKVMSRNRFMSIQKFLRFSDPGEVNKKNPQTRIEPFLDLLRERCQMVLHPGSEVTVDESLLLWKGLLKFKQCNRSKRARFGIKVYFNCPA
;
A
#
# COMPACT_ATOMS: atom_id res chain seq x y z
N LEU A 1 3.95 0.58 -19.30
CA LEU A 1 3.78 -0.56 -18.39
C LEU A 1 2.51 -1.32 -18.78
N PRO A 2 2.47 -2.65 -18.65
CA PRO A 2 1.30 -3.46 -18.98
C PRO A 2 0.09 -3.08 -18.12
N GLY A 3 -1.11 -3.20 -18.69
CA GLY A 3 -2.37 -2.96 -17.99
C GLY A 3 -2.74 -4.09 -17.04
N ILE A 4 -3.64 -3.83 -16.09
CA ILE A 4 -4.07 -4.83 -15.09
C ILE A 4 -4.70 -6.09 -15.70
N ARG A 5 -5.32 -5.97 -16.89
CA ARG A 5 -5.94 -7.10 -17.58
C ARG A 5 -4.92 -8.10 -18.10
N ASN A 6 -3.76 -7.61 -18.51
CA ASN A 6 -2.72 -8.40 -19.17
C ASN A 6 -2.11 -9.45 -18.24
N TYR A 7 -2.22 -9.25 -16.92
CA TYR A 7 -1.74 -10.22 -15.93
C TYR A 7 -2.55 -11.53 -15.93
N TRP A 8 -3.78 -11.54 -16.46
CA TRP A 8 -4.62 -12.75 -16.57
C TRP A 8 -4.65 -13.36 -17.97
N GLU A 9 -3.87 -12.83 -18.91
CA GLU A 9 -3.76 -13.40 -20.25
C GLU A 9 -2.95 -14.70 -20.23
N HIS A 10 -3.05 -15.50 -21.29
CA HIS A 10 -2.25 -16.72 -21.46
C HIS A 10 -1.10 -16.43 -22.42
N GLY A 11 -0.15 -15.61 -21.98
CA GLY A 11 1.02 -15.22 -22.79
C GLY A 11 2.32 -15.39 -22.01
N PRO A 12 3.40 -15.91 -22.61
CA PRO A 12 4.67 -16.16 -21.91
C PRO A 12 5.34 -14.88 -21.36
N LEU A 13 4.99 -13.70 -21.88
CA LEU A 13 5.58 -12.42 -21.47
C LEU A 13 4.83 -11.70 -20.34
N LEU A 14 3.50 -11.86 -20.25
CA LEU A 14 2.64 -11.10 -19.31
C LEU A 14 1.73 -12.01 -18.47
N GLY A 15 1.34 -13.15 -19.03
CA GLY A 15 0.36 -14.11 -18.53
C GLY A 15 0.93 -15.28 -17.74
N GLY A 16 2.08 -15.07 -17.08
CA GLY A 16 2.86 -16.13 -16.44
C GLY A 16 3.19 -15.86 -14.97
N SER A 17 2.72 -14.77 -14.38
CA SER A 17 2.96 -14.54 -12.96
C SER A 17 2.22 -15.60 -12.14
N LYS A 18 2.95 -16.41 -11.37
CA LYS A 18 2.35 -17.42 -10.47
C LYS A 18 1.35 -16.79 -9.48
N VAL A 19 1.52 -15.50 -9.17
CA VAL A 19 0.63 -14.74 -8.28
C VAL A 19 -0.65 -14.29 -8.99
N PHE A 20 -0.53 -13.84 -10.24
CA PHE A 20 -1.67 -13.39 -11.05
C PHE A 20 -2.02 -14.45 -12.09
N CYS A 21 -2.51 -15.59 -11.61
CA CYS A 21 -2.93 -16.69 -12.45
C CYS A 21 -4.42 -16.95 -12.24
N ALA A 22 -5.14 -17.27 -13.32
CA ALA A 22 -6.54 -17.70 -13.24
C ALA A 22 -6.74 -18.93 -12.32
N LYS A 23 -5.69 -19.73 -12.08
CA LYS A 23 -5.68 -20.85 -11.12
C LYS A 23 -5.78 -20.41 -9.66
N VAL A 24 -5.25 -19.23 -9.32
CA VAL A 24 -5.30 -18.68 -7.94
C VAL A 24 -6.61 -17.93 -7.74
N MET A 25 -6.91 -16.99 -8.64
CA MET A 25 -8.10 -16.15 -8.55
C MET A 25 -8.48 -15.63 -9.94
N SER A 26 -9.77 -15.59 -10.26
CA SER A 26 -10.22 -14.95 -11.49
C SER A 26 -9.98 -13.44 -11.45
N ARG A 27 -9.70 -12.84 -12.61
CA ARG A 27 -9.52 -11.39 -12.75
C ARG A 27 -10.67 -10.61 -12.14
N ASN A 28 -11.90 -11.03 -12.42
CA ASN A 28 -13.09 -10.33 -11.96
C ASN A 28 -13.18 -10.38 -10.42
N ARG A 29 -12.84 -11.51 -9.79
CA ARG A 29 -12.82 -11.60 -8.33
C ARG A 29 -11.75 -10.70 -7.73
N PHE A 30 -10.54 -10.65 -8.31
CA PHE A 30 -9.49 -9.74 -7.86
C PHE A 30 -9.93 -8.28 -7.93
N MET A 31 -10.49 -7.85 -9.06
CA MET A 31 -10.98 -6.48 -9.24
C MET A 31 -12.11 -6.15 -8.26
N SER A 32 -13.01 -7.09 -7.97
CA SER A 32 -14.06 -6.92 -6.96
C SER A 32 -13.47 -6.74 -5.56
N ILE A 33 -12.54 -7.60 -5.15
CA ILE A 33 -11.87 -7.48 -3.84
C ILE A 33 -11.15 -6.14 -3.76
N GLN A 34 -10.34 -5.78 -4.76
CA GLN A 34 -9.61 -4.52 -4.80
C GLN A 34 -10.54 -3.30 -4.67
N LYS A 35 -11.70 -3.33 -5.33
CA LYS A 35 -12.68 -2.23 -5.30
C LYS A 35 -13.34 -2.04 -3.93
N PHE A 36 -13.54 -3.14 -3.19
CA PHE A 36 -14.28 -3.13 -1.93
C PHE A 36 -13.41 -3.37 -0.70
N LEU A 37 -12.10 -3.44 -0.86
CA LEU A 37 -11.15 -3.62 0.24
C LEU A 37 -11.23 -2.42 1.20
N ARG A 38 -11.52 -2.72 2.46
CA ARG A 38 -11.62 -1.73 3.55
C ARG A 38 -10.93 -2.29 4.80
N PHE A 39 -10.35 -1.40 5.58
CA PHE A 39 -9.60 -1.73 6.81
C PHE A 39 -10.25 -1.18 8.08
N SER A 40 -11.42 -0.54 7.95
CA SER A 40 -12.20 0.01 9.06
C SER A 40 -13.69 -0.20 8.79
N ASP A 41 -14.49 -0.27 9.84
CA ASP A 41 -15.95 -0.27 9.70
C ASP A 41 -16.41 1.11 9.18
N PRO A 42 -17.23 1.19 8.11
CA PRO A 42 -17.81 2.44 7.63
C PRO A 42 -18.53 3.29 8.70
N GLY A 43 -19.12 2.65 9.71
CA GLY A 43 -19.81 3.32 10.82
C GLY A 43 -18.87 4.06 11.78
N GLU A 44 -17.61 3.64 11.86
CA GLU A 44 -16.61 4.18 12.79
C GLU A 44 -15.70 5.23 12.14
N VAL A 45 -15.77 5.40 10.82
CA VAL A 45 -14.90 6.34 10.09
C VAL A 45 -15.25 7.79 10.41
N ASN A 46 -14.30 8.49 11.01
CA ASN A 46 -14.39 9.93 11.19
C ASN A 46 -14.24 10.66 9.84
N LYS A 47 -15.34 11.23 9.33
CA LYS A 47 -15.34 11.98 8.06
C LYS A 47 -14.40 13.20 8.07
N LYS A 48 -14.12 13.79 9.24
CA LYS A 48 -13.18 14.92 9.39
C LYS A 48 -11.73 14.46 9.33
N ASN A 49 -11.44 13.22 9.71
CA ASN A 49 -10.11 12.63 9.66
C ASN A 49 -10.07 11.36 8.78
N PRO A 50 -9.88 11.50 7.45
CA PRO A 50 -9.88 10.38 6.52
C PRO A 50 -8.83 9.30 6.80
N GLN A 51 -7.77 9.61 7.57
CA GLN A 51 -6.72 8.65 7.93
C GLN A 51 -7.26 7.50 8.80
N THR A 52 -8.34 7.75 9.56
CA THR A 52 -9.04 6.74 10.37
C THR A 52 -9.54 5.52 9.57
N ARG A 53 -9.63 5.63 8.23
CA ARG A 53 -10.03 4.51 7.36
C ARG A 53 -9.02 3.36 7.30
N ILE A 54 -7.75 3.65 7.59
CA ILE A 54 -6.65 2.68 7.52
C ILE A 54 -5.97 2.50 8.87
N GLU A 55 -6.24 3.37 9.86
CA GLU A 55 -5.62 3.33 11.18
C GLU A 55 -5.64 1.95 11.84
N PRO A 56 -6.75 1.19 11.87
CA PRO A 56 -6.76 -0.13 12.49
C PRO A 56 -5.75 -1.11 11.87
N PHE A 57 -5.52 -0.99 10.56
CA PHE A 57 -4.52 -1.80 9.86
C PHE A 57 -3.10 -1.30 10.14
N LEU A 58 -2.88 0.01 10.23
CA LEU A 58 -1.58 0.57 10.59
C LEU A 58 -1.19 0.22 12.03
N ASP A 59 -2.14 0.22 12.95
CA ASP A 59 -1.94 -0.18 14.34
C ASP A 59 -1.55 -1.65 14.42
N LEU A 60 -2.28 -2.52 13.72
CA LEU A 60 -1.92 -3.94 13.63
C LEU A 60 -0.51 -4.13 13.07
N LEU A 61 -0.14 -3.42 12.01
CA LEU A 61 1.22 -3.49 11.45
C LEU A 61 2.27 -3.00 12.44
N ARG A 62 2.03 -1.88 13.12
CA ARG A 62 2.95 -1.31 14.10
C ARG A 62 3.20 -2.28 15.25
N GLU A 63 2.13 -2.83 15.81
CA GLU A 63 2.19 -3.82 16.90
C GLU A 63 3.00 -5.04 16.48
N ARG A 64 2.71 -5.61 15.31
CA ARG A 64 3.42 -6.79 14.78
C ARG A 64 4.89 -6.51 14.50
N CYS A 65 5.20 -5.35 13.91
CA CYS A 65 6.58 -4.94 13.69
C CYS A 65 7.33 -4.76 15.00
N GLN A 66 6.73 -4.12 16.02
CA GLN A 66 7.36 -3.93 17.32
C GLN A 66 7.62 -5.24 18.07
N MET A 67 6.75 -6.24 17.92
CA MET A 67 6.96 -7.56 18.53
C MET A 67 8.09 -8.36 17.89
N VAL A 68 8.30 -8.22 16.58
CA VAL A 68 9.25 -9.04 15.82
C VAL A 68 10.60 -8.33 15.66
N LEU A 69 10.58 -7.01 15.45
CA LEU A 69 11.76 -6.21 15.20
C LEU A 69 12.24 -5.56 16.49
N HIS A 70 13.38 -6.04 16.99
CA HIS A 70 14.09 -5.42 18.10
C HIS A 70 15.17 -4.52 17.51
N PRO A 71 15.00 -3.19 17.51
CA PRO A 71 16.07 -2.30 17.07
C PRO A 71 17.27 -2.47 18.01
N GLY A 72 18.47 -2.46 17.45
CA GLY A 72 19.70 -2.43 18.23
C GLY A 72 19.86 -1.10 18.97
N SER A 73 21.09 -0.77 19.36
CA SER A 73 21.40 0.50 20.05
C SER A 73 21.16 1.74 19.20
N GLU A 74 21.16 1.59 17.88
CA GLU A 74 21.06 2.71 16.94
C GLU A 74 19.81 2.56 16.07
N VAL A 75 19.03 3.65 16.00
CA VAL A 75 17.83 3.75 15.18
C VAL A 75 17.96 5.00 14.31
N THR A 76 17.67 4.84 13.03
CA THR A 76 17.59 5.93 12.07
C THR A 76 16.13 6.21 11.71
N VAL A 77 15.82 7.48 11.46
CA VAL A 77 14.52 7.91 10.95
C VAL A 77 14.71 8.30 9.48
N ASP A 78 13.99 7.65 8.58
CA ASP A 78 14.04 7.96 7.16
C ASP A 78 12.67 8.35 6.60
N GLU A 79 12.70 9.17 5.55
CA GLU A 79 11.55 9.68 4.82
C GLU A 79 11.44 9.01 3.44
N SER A 80 10.30 8.37 3.21
CA SER A 80 9.94 7.84 1.89
C SER A 80 8.71 8.55 1.32
N LEU A 81 8.64 8.58 -0.01
CA LEU A 81 7.52 9.16 -0.75
C LEU A 81 6.90 8.10 -1.65
N LEU A 82 5.78 7.55 -1.21
CA LEU A 82 5.02 6.54 -1.93
C LEU A 82 4.28 7.21 -3.10
N LEU A 83 4.62 6.83 -4.33
CA LEU A 83 4.02 7.40 -5.54
C LEU A 83 2.49 7.28 -5.50
N TRP A 84 1.80 8.41 -5.54
CA TRP A 84 0.33 8.46 -5.61
C TRP A 84 -0.13 9.57 -6.54
N LYS A 85 -0.83 9.20 -7.60
CA LYS A 85 -1.36 10.15 -8.61
C LYS A 85 -2.83 10.52 -8.40
N GLY A 86 -3.53 9.84 -7.49
CA GLY A 86 -4.94 10.10 -7.21
C GLY A 86 -5.20 11.41 -6.46
N LEU A 87 -6.49 11.70 -6.25
CA LEU A 87 -6.95 12.79 -5.41
C LEU A 87 -6.82 12.38 -3.94
N LEU A 88 -5.99 13.11 -3.20
CA LEU A 88 -5.77 12.89 -1.78
C LEU A 88 -5.36 14.22 -1.14
N LYS A 89 -6.01 14.57 -0.03
CA LYS A 89 -5.83 15.88 0.62
C LYS A 89 -4.41 16.11 1.15
N PHE A 90 -3.73 15.05 1.60
CA PHE A 90 -2.39 15.11 2.20
C PHE A 90 -1.28 14.62 1.24
N LYS A 91 -1.55 14.63 -0.07
CA LYS A 91 -0.52 14.35 -1.07
C LYS A 91 0.55 15.45 -1.04
N GLN A 92 1.81 15.05 -0.97
CA GLN A 92 2.94 15.98 -0.95
C GLN A 92 3.69 15.96 -2.27
N CYS A 93 4.34 17.08 -2.59
CA CYS A 93 5.27 17.20 -3.71
C CYS A 93 6.68 17.34 -3.17
N ASN A 94 7.57 16.40 -3.49
CA ASN A 94 8.99 16.51 -3.20
C ASN A 94 9.80 16.43 -4.50
N ARG A 95 10.40 17.57 -4.89
CA ARG A 95 11.13 17.69 -6.16
C ARG A 95 12.45 16.90 -6.19
N SER A 96 13.03 16.59 -5.02
CA SER A 96 14.29 15.84 -4.94
C SER A 96 14.11 14.33 -5.06
N LYS A 97 12.90 13.81 -4.86
CA LYS A 97 12.59 12.38 -4.95
C LYS A 97 12.13 12.02 -6.38
N ARG A 98 12.46 10.80 -6.83
CA ARG A 98 12.06 10.27 -8.15
C ARG A 98 10.54 10.31 -8.35
N ALA A 99 9.80 9.85 -7.35
CA ALA A 99 8.35 10.05 -7.29
C ALA A 99 8.08 11.46 -6.80
N ARG A 100 7.84 12.42 -7.70
CA ARG A 100 7.65 13.83 -7.30
C ARG A 100 6.39 14.06 -6.46
N PHE A 101 5.34 13.27 -6.68
CA PHE A 101 4.04 13.43 -6.01
C PHE A 101 3.66 12.12 -5.32
N GLY A 102 3.29 12.19 -4.05
CA GLY A 102 3.00 10.97 -3.30
C GLY A 102 2.51 11.19 -1.88
N ILE A 103 2.37 10.06 -1.18
CA ILE A 103 2.10 10.01 0.26
C ILE A 103 3.46 9.96 0.96
N LYS A 104 3.75 10.99 1.76
CA LYS A 104 4.97 11.00 2.57
C LYS A 104 4.77 10.09 3.78
N VAL A 105 5.74 9.23 4.02
CA VAL A 105 5.77 8.28 5.14
C VAL A 105 7.12 8.35 5.82
N TYR A 106 7.11 8.14 7.13
CA TYR A 106 8.30 8.08 7.97
C TYR A 106 8.46 6.66 8.49
N PHE A 107 9.67 6.14 8.46
CA PHE A 107 10.00 4.83 9.00
C PHE A 107 11.11 4.96 10.04
N ASN A 108 10.98 4.18 11.11
CA ASN A 108 12.07 3.94 12.04
C ASN A 108 12.73 2.62 11.61
N CYS A 109 14.02 2.69 11.32
CA CYS A 109 14.81 1.55 10.88
C CYS A 109 15.99 1.36 11.86
N PRO A 110 16.36 0.12 12.21
CA PRO A 110 17.67 -0.13 12.80
C PRO A 110 18.76 0.45 11.89
N ALA A 111 19.75 1.11 12.48
CA ALA A 111 20.89 1.66 11.73
C ALA A 111 21.74 0.54 11.10
#